data_AF-A0AA88EC81-F1
#
_entry.id   AF-A0AA88EC81-F1
#
_cell.length_a   1.000
_cell.length_b   1.000
_cell.length_c   1.000
_cell.angle_alpha   90.00
_cell.angle_beta   90.00
_cell.angle_gamma   90.00
#
_symmetry.space_group_name_H-M   'P 1'
#
loop_
_entity.id
_entity.type
_entity.pdbx_description
1 polymer ?
#
loop_
_entity_poly.entity_id
_entity_poly.type
_entity_poly.pdbx_seq_one_letter_code
_entity_poly.pdbx_strand_id
1 'polypeptide(L)'
;MGGLTYALEAASLTCALTLTLTVALEYADDPVIHQVTDEYGDGVTHRRYFPGNELLGTEKKFRMFMEKYGKAYDSREEYVRRLGIFAMNMVRAAEHQALDPTAVHGVTLFSDLSQGEFERLYTGFSGGPGFVYGNRAKDSSAAAAENVEVGGG
;
A
#
# COMPACT_ATOMS: atom_id res chain seq x y z
N MET A 1 -37.48 52.65 -26.12
CA MET A 1 -36.33 51.88 -26.65
C MET A 1 -35.29 51.78 -25.55
N GLY A 2 -34.98 50.58 -25.03
CA GLY A 2 -33.92 50.43 -24.01
C GLY A 2 -34.05 49.28 -22.99
N GLY A 3 -35.09 48.44 -23.05
CA GLY A 3 -35.35 47.44 -21.99
C GLY A 3 -35.03 45.98 -22.33
N LEU A 4 -34.64 45.65 -23.56
CA LEU A 4 -34.55 44.26 -24.02
C LEU A 4 -33.12 43.76 -24.31
N THR A 5 -32.10 44.61 -24.16
CA THR A 5 -30.70 44.23 -24.41
C THR A 5 -30.01 43.61 -23.19
N TYR A 6 -30.46 43.89 -21.96
CA TYR A 6 -29.76 43.44 -20.74
C TYR A 6 -30.02 41.98 -20.33
N ALA A 7 -31.14 41.38 -20.76
CA ALA A 7 -31.48 40.01 -20.36
C ALA A 7 -30.72 38.93 -21.15
N LEU A 8 -30.31 39.23 -22.40
CA LEU A 8 -29.52 38.30 -23.23
C LEU A 8 -28.05 38.26 -22.82
N GLU A 9 -27.51 39.34 -22.23
CA GLU A 9 -26.13 39.33 -21.71
C GLU A 9 -26.00 38.64 -20.34
N ALA A 10 -27.03 38.73 -19.48
CA ALA A 10 -27.01 38.12 -18.16
C ALA A 10 -27.04 36.57 -18.19
N ALA A 11 -27.75 35.97 -19.15
CA ALA A 11 -27.87 34.52 -19.25
C ALA A 11 -26.58 33.83 -19.76
N SER A 12 -25.76 34.54 -20.55
CA SER A 12 -24.44 34.07 -21.00
C SER A 12 -23.46 34.01 -19.82
N LEU A 13 -23.46 35.05 -18.98
CA LEU A 13 -22.54 35.17 -17.85
C LEU A 13 -22.83 34.13 -16.75
N THR A 14 -24.10 33.82 -16.48
CA THR A 14 -24.47 32.80 -15.48
C THR A 14 -24.11 31.40 -15.93
N CYS A 15 -24.30 31.08 -17.22
CA CYS A 15 -23.98 29.76 -17.77
C CYS A 15 -22.45 29.49 -17.77
N ALA A 16 -21.66 30.51 -18.12
CA ALA A 16 -20.20 30.44 -18.02
C ALA A 16 -19.71 30.30 -16.57
N LEU A 17 -20.33 30.98 -15.61
CA LEU A 17 -19.98 30.91 -14.19
C LEU A 17 -20.37 29.56 -13.56
N THR A 18 -21.49 28.96 -13.98
CA THR A 18 -21.87 27.60 -13.56
C THR A 18 -20.96 26.53 -14.14
N LEU A 19 -20.58 26.62 -15.43
CA LEU A 19 -19.67 25.66 -16.07
C LEU A 19 -18.24 25.75 -15.50
N THR A 20 -17.77 26.95 -15.15
CA THR A 20 -16.47 27.13 -14.50
C THR A 20 -16.48 26.67 -13.03
N LEU A 21 -17.58 26.87 -12.29
CA LEU A 21 -17.69 26.39 -10.91
C LEU A 21 -17.77 24.85 -10.83
N THR A 22 -18.42 24.18 -11.79
CA THR A 22 -18.43 22.71 -11.86
C THR A 22 -17.08 22.12 -12.24
N VAL A 23 -16.36 22.72 -13.19
CA VAL A 23 -15.01 22.27 -13.57
C VAL A 23 -14.00 22.50 -12.43
N ALA A 24 -14.14 23.59 -11.68
CA ALA A 24 -13.26 23.88 -10.54
C ALA A 24 -13.47 22.95 -9.33
N LEU A 25 -14.67 22.40 -9.13
CA LEU A 25 -14.94 21.42 -8.07
C LEU A 25 -14.53 19.99 -8.44
N GLU A 26 -14.33 19.69 -9.72
CA GLU A 26 -13.82 18.38 -10.18
C GLU A 26 -12.29 18.35 -10.38
N TYR A 27 -11.61 19.50 -10.25
CA TYR A 27 -10.15 19.59 -10.43
C TYR A 27 -9.40 19.63 -9.09
N ALA A 28 -9.60 18.61 -8.27
CA ALA A 28 -8.61 18.18 -7.29
C ALA A 28 -7.91 16.92 -7.81
N ASP A 29 -7.34 17.05 -9.02
CA ASP A 29 -6.35 16.11 -9.54
C ASP A 29 -5.08 16.30 -8.68
N ASP A 30 -4.83 15.36 -7.78
CA ASP A 30 -3.62 15.32 -6.96
C ASP A 30 -2.48 14.83 -7.85
N PRO A 31 -1.49 15.66 -8.22
CA PRO A 31 -0.40 15.21 -9.07
C PRO A 31 0.47 14.23 -8.27
N VAL A 32 0.31 12.93 -8.56
CA VAL A 32 1.20 11.87 -8.09
C VAL A 32 2.60 12.15 -8.64
N ILE A 33 3.49 12.64 -7.77
CA ILE A 33 4.92 12.70 -8.08
C ILE A 33 5.47 11.27 -8.01
N HIS A 34 5.78 10.71 -9.18
CA HIS A 34 6.58 9.49 -9.29
C HIS A 34 8.00 9.76 -8.81
N GLN A 35 8.42 9.10 -7.73
CA GLN A 35 9.84 9.03 -7.40
C GLN A 35 10.54 8.08 -8.37
N VAL A 36 11.39 8.66 -9.23
CA VAL A 36 12.35 7.95 -10.05
C VAL A 36 13.66 7.96 -9.29
N THR A 37 13.98 6.86 -8.60
CA THR A 37 15.37 6.57 -8.21
C THR A 37 15.83 5.40 -9.03
N ASP A 38 16.71 5.74 -9.96
CA ASP A 38 17.47 4.85 -10.81
C ASP A 38 18.27 3.87 -9.94
N GLU A 39 18.30 2.62 -10.38
CA GLU A 39 19.25 1.55 -10.02
C GLU A 39 19.88 1.59 -8.62
N TYR A 40 19.24 0.94 -7.64
CA TYR A 40 19.99 0.24 -6.59
C TYR A 40 19.32 -1.10 -6.28
N GLY A 41 19.85 -2.14 -6.91
CA GLY A 41 19.66 -3.50 -6.43
C GLY A 41 20.40 -3.66 -5.10
N ASP A 42 19.66 -3.78 -4.01
CA ASP A 42 20.03 -4.66 -2.90
C ASP A 42 18.78 -4.96 -2.06
N GLY A 43 18.45 -6.25 -1.98
CA GLY A 43 17.29 -6.76 -1.28
C GLY A 43 17.48 -6.75 0.22
N VAL A 44 17.50 -5.58 0.85
CA VAL A 44 17.49 -5.48 2.31
C VAL A 44 16.71 -4.23 2.74
N THR A 45 15.51 -4.45 3.28
CA THR A 45 14.76 -3.55 4.18
C THR A 45 14.18 -2.24 3.59
N HIS A 46 12.96 -2.34 3.04
CA HIS A 46 11.97 -1.24 3.04
C HIS A 46 11.45 -0.90 4.47
N ARG A 47 12.33 -0.95 5.48
CA ARG A 47 12.01 -0.57 6.86
C ARG A 47 12.27 0.92 7.12
N ARG A 48 12.85 1.67 6.17
CA ARG A 48 13.24 3.08 6.39
C ARG A 48 12.94 4.05 5.25
N TYR A 49 11.86 3.83 4.50
CA TYR A 49 11.34 4.88 3.62
C TYR A 49 9.81 4.92 3.67
N PHE A 50 9.28 5.11 4.87
CA PHE A 50 7.97 5.73 4.98
C PHE A 50 8.22 7.14 5.49
N PRO A 51 8.30 8.16 4.60
CA PRO A 51 8.34 9.54 5.05
C PRO A 51 7.12 9.79 5.94
N GLY A 52 7.31 10.50 7.07
CA GLY A 52 6.29 10.58 8.13
C GLY A 52 4.92 11.13 7.68
N ASN A 53 4.88 11.85 6.55
CA ASN A 53 3.64 12.29 5.91
C ASN A 53 2.82 11.13 5.31
N GLU A 54 3.47 10.14 4.69
CA GLU A 54 2.82 8.94 4.17
C GLU A 54 2.29 8.05 5.30
N LEU A 55 2.99 7.98 6.43
CA LEU A 55 2.50 7.26 7.61
C LEU A 55 1.21 7.87 8.15
N LEU A 56 1.14 9.20 8.29
CA LEU A 56 -0.07 9.90 8.73
C LEU A 56 -1.23 9.68 7.73
N GLY A 57 -0.94 9.77 6.44
CA GLY A 57 -1.93 9.49 5.38
C GLY A 57 -2.43 8.04 5.41
N THR A 58 -1.53 7.10 5.67
CA THR A 58 -1.84 5.67 5.76
C THR A 58 -2.67 5.35 6.99
N GLU A 59 -2.34 5.93 8.15
CA GLU A 59 -3.11 5.76 9.38
C GLU A 59 -4.54 6.29 9.24
N LYS A 60 -4.74 7.43 8.57
CA LYS A 60 -6.09 7.93 8.28
C LYS A 60 -6.89 6.93 7.42
N LYS A 61 -6.29 6.40 6.35
CA LYS A 61 -6.91 5.38 5.50
C LYS A 61 -7.21 4.10 6.28
N PHE A 62 -6.31 3.71 7.18
CA PHE A 62 -6.46 2.53 8.02
C PHE A 62 -7.64 2.66 9.00
N ARG A 63 -7.82 3.84 9.61
CA ARG A 63 -9.01 4.10 10.46
C ARG A 63 -10.31 4.00 9.67
N MET A 64 -10.37 4.57 8.46
CA MET A 64 -11.54 4.44 7.58
C MET A 64 -11.79 2.97 7.19
N PHE A 65 -10.72 2.20 6.95
CA PHE A 65 -10.82 0.75 6.72
C PHE A 65 -11.41 0.03 7.94
N MET A 66 -10.95 0.35 9.15
CA MET A 66 -11.47 -0.26 10.38
C MET A 66 -12.96 0.04 10.55
N GLU A 67 -13.39 1.29 10.36
CA GLU A 67 -14.79 1.68 10.41
C GLU A 67 -15.63 0.97 9.34
N LYS A 68 -15.16 0.97 8.09
CA LYS A 68 -15.87 0.39 6.95
C LYS A 68 -16.09 -1.11 7.09
N TYR A 69 -15.12 -1.85 7.64
CA TYR A 69 -15.16 -3.31 7.74
C TYR A 69 -15.36 -3.82 9.17
N GLY A 70 -15.68 -2.94 10.12
CA GLY A 70 -15.91 -3.30 11.52
C GLY A 70 -14.71 -3.98 12.20
N LYS A 71 -13.48 -3.54 11.87
CA LYS A 71 -12.26 -4.11 12.46
C LYS A 71 -11.95 -3.42 13.78
N ALA A 72 -11.56 -4.22 14.78
CA ALA A 72 -11.04 -3.74 16.05
C ALA A 72 -9.83 -4.60 16.43
N TYR A 73 -8.85 -3.98 17.10
CA TYR A 73 -7.63 -4.66 17.54
C TYR A 73 -7.40 -4.36 19.02
N ASP A 74 -7.23 -5.42 19.80
CA ASP A 74 -7.27 -5.34 21.28
C ASP A 74 -6.00 -4.74 21.90
N SER A 75 -4.87 -4.78 21.17
CA SER A 75 -3.59 -4.28 21.64
C SER A 75 -2.97 -3.28 20.67
N ARG A 76 -2.13 -2.39 21.22
CA ARG A 76 -1.37 -1.43 20.42
C ARG A 76 -0.40 -2.16 19.48
N GLU A 77 0.19 -3.25 19.95
CA GLU A 77 1.11 -4.07 19.19
C GLU A 77 0.42 -4.67 17.96
N GLU A 78 -0.80 -5.19 18.12
CA GLU A 78 -1.58 -5.72 17.01
C GLU A 78 -2.03 -4.60 16.06
N TYR A 79 -2.47 -3.45 16.57
CA TYR A 79 -2.80 -2.29 15.75
C TYR A 79 -1.61 -1.87 14.86
N VAL A 80 -0.42 -1.72 15.45
CA VAL A 80 0.79 -1.34 14.71
C VAL A 80 1.16 -2.40 13.68
N ARG A 81 1.04 -3.68 14.02
CA ARG A 81 1.29 -4.79 13.09
C ARG A 81 0.34 -4.74 11.90
N ARG A 82 -0.95 -4.58 12.16
CA ARG A 82 -2.02 -4.55 11.15
C ARG A 82 -1.93 -3.32 10.27
N LEU A 83 -1.60 -2.15 10.84
CA LEU A 83 -1.30 -0.93 10.09
C LEU A 83 -0.13 -1.13 9.13
N GLY A 84 0.95 -1.79 9.57
CA GLY A 84 2.11 -2.10 8.72
C GLY A 84 1.75 -3.01 7.55
N ILE A 85 0.98 -4.08 7.81
CA ILE A 85 0.50 -5.00 6.76
C ILE A 85 -0.41 -4.26 5.78
N PHE A 86 -1.33 -3.45 6.31
CA PHE A 86 -2.22 -2.63 5.50
C PHE A 86 -1.45 -1.70 4.56
N ALA A 87 -0.44 -0.99 5.07
CA ALA A 87 0.42 -0.12 4.28
C ALA A 87 1.07 -0.89 3.11
N MET A 88 1.70 -2.02 3.41
CA MET A 88 2.36 -2.87 2.41
C MET A 88 1.38 -3.40 1.36
N ASN A 89 0.17 -3.77 1.77
CA ASN A 89 -0.86 -4.25 0.85
C ASN A 89 -1.43 -3.14 -0.04
N MET A 90 -1.47 -1.88 0.43
CA MET A 90 -1.86 -0.74 -0.41
C MET A 90 -0.83 -0.44 -1.49
N VAL A 91 0.46 -0.54 -1.17
CA VAL A 91 1.54 -0.40 -2.18
C VAL A 91 1.39 -1.48 -3.25
N ARG A 92 1.26 -2.75 -2.84
CA ARG A 92 1.04 -3.87 -3.77
C ARG A 92 -0.22 -3.71 -4.63
N ALA A 93 -1.31 -3.22 -4.03
CA ALA A 93 -2.55 -2.95 -4.76
C ALA A 93 -2.33 -1.88 -5.85
N ALA A 94 -1.61 -0.80 -5.53
CA ALA A 94 -1.28 0.24 -6.50
C ALA A 94 -0.35 -0.27 -7.62
N GLU A 95 0.65 -1.08 -7.27
CA GLU A 95 1.55 -1.72 -8.25
C GLU A 95 0.77 -2.64 -9.20
N HIS A 96 -0.10 -3.50 -8.66
CA HIS A 96 -0.92 -4.39 -9.48
C HIS A 96 -1.90 -3.62 -10.37
N GLN A 97 -2.50 -2.53 -9.87
CA GLN A 97 -3.34 -1.64 -10.68
C GLN A 97 -2.58 -1.03 -11.86
N ALA A 98 -1.32 -0.65 -11.66
CA ALA A 98 -0.50 -0.11 -12.72
C ALA A 98 -0.14 -1.17 -13.78
N LEU A 99 0.05 -2.42 -13.36
CA LEU A 99 0.35 -3.54 -14.26
C LEU A 99 -0.89 -4.04 -15.02
N ASP A 100 -2.05 -4.06 -14.38
CA ASP A 100 -3.33 -4.38 -14.99
C ASP A 100 -4.34 -3.26 -14.71
N PRO A 101 -4.39 -2.22 -15.57
CA PRO A 101 -5.34 -1.12 -15.41
C PRO A 101 -6.81 -1.54 -15.51
N THR A 102 -7.09 -2.74 -16.02
CA THR A 102 -8.46 -3.27 -16.12
C THR A 102 -8.93 -3.91 -14.82
N ALA A 103 -8.00 -4.32 -13.95
CA ALA A 103 -8.31 -4.72 -12.59
C ALA A 103 -8.69 -3.49 -11.75
N VAL A 104 -9.47 -3.71 -10.70
CA VAL A 104 -9.77 -2.67 -9.70
C VAL A 104 -9.16 -3.11 -8.38
N HIS A 105 -7.98 -2.57 -8.08
CA HIS A 105 -7.28 -2.78 -6.82
C HIS A 105 -7.57 -1.63 -5.85
N GLY A 106 -7.70 -1.98 -4.58
CA GLY A 106 -7.99 -1.01 -3.53
C GLY A 106 -8.13 -1.65 -2.16
N VAL A 107 -8.73 -0.92 -1.23
CA VAL A 107 -9.01 -1.43 0.12
C VAL A 107 -10.07 -2.51 0.05
N THR A 108 -9.74 -3.69 0.60
CA THR A 108 -10.64 -4.84 0.75
C THR A 108 -10.72 -5.25 2.22
N LEU A 109 -11.63 -6.18 2.55
CA LEU A 109 -11.77 -6.68 3.93
C LEU A 109 -10.55 -7.47 4.43
N PHE A 110 -9.63 -7.83 3.53
CA PHE A 110 -8.41 -8.59 3.80
C PHE A 110 -7.15 -7.71 3.77
N SER A 111 -7.29 -6.39 3.57
CA SER A 111 -6.15 -5.49 3.42
C SER A 111 -5.21 -5.49 4.64
N ASP A 112 -5.67 -5.93 5.82
CA ASP A 112 -4.89 -6.05 7.05
C ASP A 112 -4.22 -7.43 7.26
N LEU A 113 -4.33 -8.34 6.29
CA LEU A 113 -3.79 -9.69 6.37
C LEU A 113 -2.54 -9.85 5.52
N SER A 114 -1.54 -10.54 6.07
CA SER A 114 -0.44 -11.06 5.28
C SER A 114 -0.92 -12.21 4.40
N GLN A 115 -0.16 -12.54 3.35
CA GLN A 115 -0.49 -13.67 2.48
C GLN A 115 -0.65 -14.98 3.25
N GLY A 116 0.27 -15.30 4.17
CA GLY A 116 0.18 -16.52 4.99
C GLY A 116 -1.00 -16.51 5.96
N GLU A 117 -1.43 -15.35 6.46
CA GLU A 117 -2.66 -15.24 7.24
C GLU A 117 -3.90 -15.45 6.36
N PHE A 118 -3.92 -14.85 5.18
CA PHE A 118 -5.02 -15.00 4.23
C PHE A 118 -5.18 -16.46 3.78
N GLU A 119 -4.08 -17.11 3.42
CA GLU A 119 -4.07 -18.53 3.01
C GLU A 119 -4.61 -19.44 4.13
N ARG A 120 -4.06 -19.30 5.33
CA ARG A 120 -4.49 -20.11 6.49
C ARG A 120 -5.97 -19.94 6.84
N LEU A 121 -6.53 -18.76 6.63
CA LEU A 121 -7.89 -18.43 7.06
C LEU A 121 -8.94 -18.65 5.94
N TYR A 122 -8.55 -18.51 4.67
CA TYR A 122 -9.53 -18.37 3.58
C TYR A 122 -9.29 -19.28 2.36
N THR A 123 -8.13 -19.91 2.19
CA THR A 123 -7.86 -20.72 0.97
C THR A 123 -7.88 -22.22 1.22
N GLY A 124 -7.91 -22.67 2.49
CA GLY A 124 -7.85 -24.09 2.84
C GLY A 124 -6.53 -24.77 2.44
N PHE A 125 -5.58 -24.02 1.89
CA PHE A 125 -4.26 -24.51 1.51
C PHE A 125 -3.29 -24.20 2.66
N SER A 126 -3.20 -25.13 3.60
CA SER A 126 -2.07 -25.17 4.52
C SER A 126 -0.85 -25.50 3.68
N GLY A 127 -0.07 -24.48 3.29
CA GLY A 127 1.18 -24.69 2.58
C GLY A 127 1.97 -25.81 3.25
N GLY A 128 2.19 -26.91 2.52
CA GLY A 128 3.05 -27.99 2.99
C GLY A 128 4.44 -27.43 3.35
N PRO A 129 5.28 -28.20 4.08
CA PRO A 129 6.54 -27.77 4.69
C PRO A 129 7.68 -27.39 3.70
N GLY A 130 7.38 -26.67 2.62
CA GLY A 130 8.31 -26.24 1.58
C GLY A 130 8.12 -24.80 1.09
N PHE A 131 7.05 -24.08 1.46
CA PHE A 131 6.93 -22.64 1.17
C PHE A 131 7.56 -21.80 2.30
N VAL A 132 8.86 -22.01 2.50
CA VAL A 132 9.70 -21.04 3.22
C VAL A 132 10.07 -19.97 2.19
N TYR A 133 9.54 -18.76 2.34
CA TYR A 133 10.12 -17.57 1.70
C TYR A 133 11.62 -17.60 2.01
N GLY A 134 12.42 -17.70 0.96
CA GLY A 134 13.84 -18.01 1.05
C GLY A 134 14.58 -17.09 2.01
N ASN A 135 15.11 -17.70 3.08
CA ASN A 135 16.37 -17.35 3.71
C ASN A 135 17.15 -18.65 3.90
N ARG A 136 17.70 -19.16 2.80
CA ARG A 136 18.72 -20.21 2.78
C ARG A 136 20.00 -19.60 2.21
N ALA A 137 20.78 -19.01 3.10
CA ALA A 137 22.19 -18.59 3.01
C ALA A 137 22.30 -17.41 3.98
N LYS A 138 22.83 -17.55 5.20
CA LYS A 138 24.26 -17.75 5.46
C LYS A 138 24.44 -18.23 6.90
N ASP A 139 24.13 -19.49 7.15
CA ASP A 139 24.44 -20.14 8.43
C ASP A 139 25.36 -21.33 8.13
N SER A 140 26.50 -21.07 7.50
CA SER A 140 27.56 -22.08 7.37
C SER A 140 28.92 -21.42 7.12
N SER A 141 29.35 -20.60 8.08
CA SER A 141 30.78 -20.44 8.38
C SER A 141 30.99 -19.96 9.81
N ALA A 142 30.71 -20.81 10.79
CA ALA A 142 31.32 -20.70 12.12
C ALA A 142 31.26 -22.04 12.87
N ALA A 143 32.45 -22.58 13.13
CA ALA A 143 32.79 -23.46 14.23
C ALA A 143 32.25 -24.91 14.21
N ALA A 144 33.08 -25.81 13.70
CA ALA A 144 33.37 -27.05 14.42
C ALA A 144 34.87 -27.35 14.25
N ALA A 145 35.65 -26.99 15.27
CA ALA A 145 36.97 -27.55 15.50
C ALA A 145 36.77 -28.95 16.06
N GLU A 146 37.24 -29.98 15.36
CA GLU A 146 37.38 -31.33 15.87
C GLU A 146 38.81 -31.81 15.63
N ASN A 147 39.34 -32.50 16.63
CA ASN A 147 40.76 -32.69 16.90
C ASN A 147 41.43 -33.65 15.91
N VAL A 148 42.66 -33.31 15.51
CA VAL A 148 43.53 -34.19 14.72
C VAL A 148 44.12 -35.26 15.62
N GLU A 149 43.76 -36.50 15.31
CA GLU A 149 44.35 -37.75 15.77
C GLU A 149 45.73 -37.96 15.11
N VAL A 150 46.76 -38.30 15.89
CA VAL A 150 48.00 -38.90 15.36
C VAL A 150 48.40 -40.07 16.24
N GLY A 151 48.01 -41.29 15.84
CA GLY A 151 48.75 -42.52 16.13
C GLY A 151 50.05 -42.53 15.32
N GLY A 152 51.17 -43.10 15.77
CA GLY A 152 51.27 -44.48 16.23
C GLY A 152 51.69 -45.36 15.05
N GLY A 153 53.00 -45.48 14.81
CA GLY A 153 53.63 -46.31 13.78
C GLY A 153 55.14 -46.17 13.80
#